data_AF-A0AAV8CNB2-F1
#
_entry.id   AF-A0AAV8CNB2-F1
#
_cell.length_a   1.000
_cell.length_b   1.000
_cell.length_c   1.000
_cell.angle_alpha   90.00
_cell.angle_beta   90.00
_cell.angle_gamma   90.00
#
_symmetry.space_group_name_H-M   'P 1'
#
loop_
_entity.id
_entity.type
_entity.pdbx_description
1 polymer ?
#
loop_
_entity_poly.entity_id
_entity_poly.type
_entity_poly.pdbx_seq_one_letter_code
_entity_poly.pdbx_strand_id
1 'polypeptide(L)'
;MQGWAFHRYSNSARVGNGPKAKSDKLKDALISDICISTSAAPTYFPAHYFETQDDKGNKREFHLVDGGVAANNPTMLAMTNITKEILLENSDFFPIQPIDYGRFLIISLGTGSAKQEEKYTAFECAKWGLINWLHHGSYTPLIDIFAHASADMVDIHASVLFKALQSEKHYLRIQDDSLNGDASTVDVTTRENMENLINIGKRLLKQPVSRVNLETGAYEPCSEEGTNEEALIKFAKKLSDEKKRRNAKANA
;
A
#
# COMPACT_ATOMS: atom_id res chain seq x y z
N MET A 1 7.16 9.53 7.75
CA MET A 1 6.60 8.81 6.59
C MET A 1 7.29 7.47 6.57
N GLN A 2 6.57 6.35 6.75
CA GLN A 2 7.16 5.02 6.63
C GLN A 2 7.13 4.64 5.15
N GLY A 3 8.30 4.57 4.51
CA GLY A 3 8.43 4.01 3.16
C GLY A 3 8.88 2.56 3.25
N TRP A 4 8.44 1.71 2.34
CA TRP A 4 8.85 0.30 2.32
C TRP A 4 9.70 0.08 1.09
N ALA A 5 10.84 -0.57 1.25
CA ALA A 5 11.72 -0.84 0.13
C ALA A 5 12.29 -2.24 0.25
N PHE A 6 12.48 -2.91 -0.88
CA PHE A 6 13.02 -4.26 -0.89
C PHE A 6 14.54 -4.21 -0.94
N HIS A 7 15.20 -4.88 0.00
CA HIS A 7 16.66 -4.93 0.05
C HIS A 7 17.20 -6.08 -0.79
N ARG A 8 17.82 -5.73 -1.91
CA ARG A 8 18.22 -6.67 -2.97
C ARG A 8 19.21 -7.74 -2.49
N TYR A 9 20.26 -7.37 -1.75
CA TYR A 9 21.30 -8.32 -1.32
C TYR A 9 20.84 -9.30 -0.25
N SER A 10 19.90 -8.90 0.60
CA SER A 10 19.39 -9.76 1.68
C SER A 10 18.10 -10.47 1.30
N ASN A 11 17.62 -10.26 0.07
CA ASN A 11 16.35 -10.76 -0.45
C ASN A 11 15.19 -10.58 0.55
N SER A 12 15.11 -9.40 1.18
CA SER A 12 14.18 -9.15 2.28
C SER A 12 13.61 -7.74 2.28
N ALA A 13 12.33 -7.63 2.66
CA ALA A 13 11.66 -6.35 2.81
C ALA A 13 12.26 -5.55 3.98
N ARG A 14 12.49 -4.25 3.78
CA ARG A 14 12.92 -3.32 4.83
C ARG A 14 11.91 -2.21 5.03
N VAL A 15 11.76 -1.82 6.29
CA VAL A 15 10.91 -0.71 6.73
C VAL A 15 11.76 0.53 6.85
N GLY A 16 11.41 1.58 6.12
CA GLY A 16 11.92 2.92 6.34
C GLY A 16 11.22 3.58 7.54
N ASN A 17 12.02 4.06 8.49
CA ASN A 17 11.71 4.91 9.65
C ASN A 17 10.32 4.77 10.32
N GLY A 18 10.22 3.83 11.26
CA GLY A 18 9.28 3.87 12.40
C GLY A 18 9.95 4.38 13.69
N PRO A 19 9.32 4.28 14.88
CA PRO A 19 9.89 4.70 16.16
C PRO A 19 11.32 4.19 16.43
N LYS A 20 11.70 3.07 15.81
CA LYS A 20 13.06 2.48 15.85
C LYS A 20 14.15 3.30 15.16
N ALA A 21 13.83 4.22 14.27
CA ALA A 21 14.82 5.17 13.74
C ALA A 21 15.38 6.06 14.86
N LYS A 22 14.59 6.32 15.91
CA LYS A 22 15.04 7.06 17.09
C LYS A 22 15.99 6.24 17.98
N SER A 23 15.99 4.91 17.89
CA SER A 23 16.81 4.04 18.74
C SER A 23 18.03 3.42 18.04
N ASP A 24 18.07 3.40 16.71
CA ASP A 24 19.19 2.88 15.92
C ASP A 24 19.56 3.88 14.80
N LYS A 25 20.64 4.64 15.02
CA LYS A 25 21.16 5.63 14.06
C LYS A 25 21.54 5.02 12.71
N LEU A 26 21.88 3.72 12.66
CA LEU A 26 22.14 3.01 11.40
C LEU A 26 20.86 2.67 10.62
N LYS A 27 19.69 3.04 11.12
CA LYS A 27 18.42 2.95 10.41
C LYS A 27 17.87 4.32 10.04
N ASP A 28 18.44 5.39 10.55
CA ASP A 28 17.96 6.76 10.34
C ASP A 28 18.44 7.31 8.99
N ALA A 29 17.81 6.84 7.92
CA ALA A 29 18.08 7.26 6.56
C ALA A 29 17.45 8.62 6.25
N LEU A 30 18.01 9.35 5.28
CA LEU A 30 17.38 10.55 4.75
C LEU A 30 16.03 10.20 4.13
N ILE A 31 15.03 11.06 4.32
CA ILE A 31 13.70 10.87 3.74
C ILE A 31 13.79 10.78 2.20
N SER A 32 14.70 11.54 1.58
CA SER A 32 14.95 11.47 0.14
C SER A 32 15.41 10.07 -0.30
N ASP A 33 16.31 9.43 0.45
CA ASP A 33 16.79 8.09 0.13
C ASP A 33 15.67 7.06 0.23
N ILE A 34 14.81 7.18 1.24
CA ILE A 34 13.64 6.33 1.41
C ILE A 34 12.67 6.53 0.23
N CYS A 35 12.38 7.77 -0.15
CA CYS A 35 11.47 8.10 -1.26
C CYS A 35 11.99 7.61 -2.61
N ILE A 36 13.29 7.75 -2.89
CA ILE A 36 13.88 7.22 -4.13
C ILE A 36 13.83 5.69 -4.11
N SER A 37 14.20 5.07 -2.99
CA SER A 37 14.22 3.62 -2.85
C SER A 37 12.85 2.98 -3.03
N THR A 38 11.81 3.53 -2.39
CA THR A 38 10.46 2.97 -2.45
C THR A 38 9.81 3.09 -3.82
N SER A 39 10.30 3.97 -4.69
CA SER A 39 9.78 4.21 -6.05
C SER A 39 10.70 3.67 -7.14
N ALA A 40 11.81 3.00 -6.78
CA ALA A 40 12.82 2.50 -7.72
C ALA A 40 12.36 1.20 -8.38
N ALA A 41 11.29 1.26 -9.17
CA ALA A 41 10.64 0.10 -9.79
C ALA A 41 11.60 -0.57 -10.78
N PRO A 42 11.84 -1.90 -10.68
CA PRO A 42 12.57 -2.64 -11.70
C PRO A 42 11.99 -2.36 -13.08
N THR A 43 12.85 -2.36 -14.11
CA THR A 43 12.56 -1.98 -15.50
C THR A 43 12.27 -0.49 -15.76
N TYR A 44 11.90 0.30 -14.76
CA TYR A 44 11.70 1.75 -14.89
C TYR A 44 12.87 2.57 -14.37
N PHE A 45 13.39 2.20 -13.19
CA PHE A 45 14.43 2.95 -12.49
C PHE A 45 15.58 2.03 -12.02
N PRO A 46 16.81 2.57 -11.89
CA PRO A 46 17.91 1.84 -11.28
C PRO A 46 17.66 1.64 -9.78
N ALA A 47 18.25 0.57 -9.22
CA ALA A 47 18.27 0.37 -7.78
C ALA A 47 19.00 1.53 -7.07
N HIS A 48 18.52 1.91 -5.89
CA HIS A 48 19.09 3.01 -5.10
C HIS A 48 20.09 2.49 -4.08
N TYR A 49 21.24 3.16 -3.97
CA TYR A 49 22.27 2.88 -2.97
C TYR A 49 22.51 4.11 -2.10
N PHE A 50 22.62 3.89 -0.80
CA PHE A 50 23.06 4.89 0.17
C PHE A 50 23.64 4.24 1.42
N GLU A 51 24.32 5.04 2.24
CA GLU A 51 24.89 4.64 3.52
C GLU A 51 24.33 5.49 4.67
N THR A 52 24.16 4.88 5.84
CA THR A 52 23.96 5.61 7.11
C THR A 52 25.15 5.38 8.02
N GLN A 53 25.40 6.32 8.94
CA GLN A 53 26.50 6.24 9.89
C GLN A 53 26.02 6.54 11.32
N ASP A 54 26.53 5.80 12.31
CA ASP A 54 26.27 6.08 13.72
C ASP A 54 27.33 7.01 14.34
N ASP A 55 27.13 7.40 15.61
CA ASP A 55 28.06 8.27 16.34
C ASP A 55 29.46 7.67 16.55
N LYS A 56 29.59 6.34 16.41
CA LYS A 56 30.84 5.60 16.57
C LYS A 56 31.57 5.44 15.24
N GLY A 57 31.00 5.94 14.14
CA GLY A 57 31.56 5.82 12.81
C GLY A 57 31.29 4.49 12.12
N ASN A 58 30.44 3.63 12.69
CA ASN A 58 30.00 2.42 12.00
C ASN A 58 29.10 2.82 10.84
N LYS A 59 29.28 2.16 9.70
CA LYS A 59 28.48 2.38 8.51
C LYS A 59 27.53 1.23 8.27
N ARG A 60 26.41 1.54 7.64
CA ARG A 60 25.48 0.55 7.12
C ARG A 60 25.06 0.91 5.71
N GLU A 61 25.24 -0.03 4.81
CA GLU A 61 24.85 0.08 3.41
C GLU A 61 23.41 -0.36 3.18
N PHE A 62 22.77 0.27 2.20
CA PHE A 62 21.44 -0.04 1.73
C PHE A 62 21.46 -0.14 0.21
N HIS A 63 20.94 -1.25 -0.31
CA HIS A 63 20.75 -1.46 -1.74
C HIS A 63 19.29 -1.81 -1.98
N LEU A 64 18.51 -0.80 -2.34
CA LEU A 64 17.06 -0.87 -2.28
C LEU A 64 16.45 -0.74 -3.69
N VAL A 65 15.35 -1.45 -3.88
CA VAL A 65 14.42 -1.29 -5.02
C VAL A 65 13.02 -1.06 -4.48
N ASP A 66 12.09 -0.78 -5.39
CA ASP A 66 10.69 -0.48 -5.09
C ASP A 66 10.05 -1.47 -4.10
N GLY A 67 9.24 -0.92 -3.20
CA GLY A 67 8.51 -1.67 -2.19
C GLY A 67 7.45 -2.61 -2.78
N GLY A 68 6.92 -2.31 -3.97
CA GLY A 68 5.95 -3.10 -4.71
C GLY A 68 6.44 -4.51 -5.06
N VAL A 69 7.76 -4.71 -5.13
CA VAL A 69 8.38 -6.05 -5.25
C VAL A 69 8.05 -6.94 -4.04
N ALA A 70 7.85 -6.34 -2.87
CA ALA A 70 7.62 -7.05 -1.61
C ALA A 70 6.19 -6.91 -1.09
N ALA A 71 5.59 -5.72 -1.21
CA ALA A 71 4.30 -5.38 -0.66
C ALA A 71 3.67 -4.21 -1.44
N ASN A 72 3.04 -4.53 -2.58
CA ASN A 72 2.34 -3.55 -3.39
C ASN A 72 1.09 -2.94 -2.71
N ASN A 73 0.52 -3.67 -1.74
CA ASN A 73 -0.46 -3.12 -0.79
C ASN A 73 0.11 -3.22 0.64
N PRO A 74 0.60 -2.12 1.24
CA PRO A 74 1.28 -2.15 2.53
C PRO A 74 0.33 -2.27 3.74
N THR A 75 -0.96 -2.53 3.54
CA THR A 75 -1.97 -2.54 4.62
C THR A 75 -1.64 -3.56 5.71
N MET A 76 -1.45 -4.83 5.35
CA MET A 76 -1.11 -5.89 6.31
C MET A 76 0.25 -5.64 6.99
N LEU A 77 1.16 -5.02 6.25
CA LEU A 77 2.49 -4.69 6.72
C LEU A 77 2.46 -3.55 7.76
N ALA A 78 1.61 -2.55 7.55
CA ALA A 78 1.32 -1.51 8.53
C ALA A 78 0.66 -2.08 9.79
N MET A 79 -0.34 -2.97 9.63
CA MET A 79 -1.00 -3.64 10.76
C MET A 79 0.01 -4.44 11.60
N THR A 80 0.86 -5.23 10.94
CA THR A 80 1.90 -6.02 11.59
C THR A 80 2.90 -5.14 12.33
N ASN A 81 3.28 -4.00 11.76
CA ASN A 81 4.20 -3.06 12.41
C ASN A 81 3.58 -2.45 13.67
N ILE A 82 2.30 -2.07 13.64
CA ILE A 82 1.58 -1.58 14.83
C ILE A 82 1.51 -2.67 15.90
N THR A 83 1.11 -3.88 15.55
CA THR A 83 1.08 -5.03 16.47
C THR A 83 2.45 -5.27 17.10
N LYS A 84 3.53 -5.17 16.32
CA LYS A 84 4.90 -5.32 16.81
C LYS A 84 5.28 -4.23 17.82
N GLU A 85 4.91 -2.98 17.59
CA GLU A 85 5.19 -1.90 18.54
C GLU A 85 4.38 -2.07 19.84
N ILE A 86 3.13 -2.55 19.75
CA ILE A 86 2.32 -2.92 20.92
C ILE A 86 2.97 -4.06 21.72
N LEU A 87 3.45 -5.11 21.04
CA LEU A 87 4.17 -6.24 21.66
C LEU A 87 5.47 -5.82 22.34
N LEU A 88 6.10 -4.75 21.86
CA LEU A 88 7.32 -4.19 22.45
C LEU A 88 7.02 -3.14 23.53
N GLU A 89 5.77 -3.06 23.99
CA GLU A 89 5.31 -2.17 25.05
C GLU A 89 5.64 -0.69 24.79
N ASN A 90 5.60 -0.26 23.53
CA ASN A 90 5.84 1.13 23.17
C ASN A 90 4.72 2.02 23.76
N SER A 91 5.10 2.98 24.60
CA SER A 91 4.20 3.88 25.35
C SER A 91 3.31 4.75 24.46
N ASP A 92 3.70 4.97 23.20
CA ASP A 92 2.90 5.73 22.23
C ASP A 92 1.64 4.97 21.78
N PHE A 93 1.60 3.66 22.01
CA PHE A 93 0.48 2.79 21.66
C PHE A 93 -0.32 2.40 22.90
N PHE A 94 -1.64 2.40 22.75
CA PHE A 94 -2.53 1.96 23.82
C PHE A 94 -2.29 0.46 24.07
N PRO A 95 -2.29 -0.02 25.32
CA PRO A 95 -2.22 -1.45 25.62
C PRO A 95 -3.50 -2.10 25.10
N ILE A 96 -3.40 -2.65 23.90
CA ILE A 96 -4.42 -3.44 23.24
C ILE A 96 -3.86 -4.87 23.16
N GLN A 97 -4.71 -5.89 23.22
CA GLN A 97 -4.25 -7.24 22.91
C GLN A 97 -3.63 -7.22 21.49
N PRO A 98 -2.42 -7.77 21.29
CA PRO A 98 -1.68 -7.67 20.01
C PRO A 98 -2.46 -8.06 18.74
N ILE A 99 -3.54 -8.84 18.90
CA ILE A 99 -4.40 -9.38 17.85
C ILE A 99 -5.79 -8.72 17.76
N ASP A 100 -6.09 -7.71 18.58
CA ASP A 100 -7.40 -7.04 18.59
C ASP A 100 -7.49 -5.98 17.48
N TYR A 101 -7.45 -6.48 16.24
CA TYR A 101 -7.57 -5.69 15.02
C TYR A 101 -8.93 -5.02 14.87
N GLY A 102 -9.95 -5.45 15.64
CA GLY A 102 -11.28 -4.82 15.65
C GLY A 102 -11.23 -3.35 16.09
N ARG A 103 -10.19 -2.96 16.84
CA ARG A 103 -9.96 -1.57 17.27
C ARG A 103 -9.19 -0.73 16.25
N PHE A 104 -8.67 -1.34 15.19
CA PHE A 104 -7.93 -0.61 14.16
C PHE A 104 -8.94 0.06 13.25
N LEU A 105 -8.66 1.31 12.88
CA LEU A 105 -9.41 2.05 11.87
C LEU A 105 -8.46 2.29 10.70
N ILE A 106 -8.71 1.61 9.58
CA ILE A 106 -7.80 1.54 8.44
C ILE A 106 -8.47 2.11 7.20
N ILE A 107 -7.76 3.03 6.55
CA ILE A 107 -8.04 3.45 5.19
C ILE A 107 -6.90 2.97 4.29
N SER A 108 -7.26 2.26 3.24
CA SER A 108 -6.36 1.76 2.21
C SER A 108 -6.73 2.37 0.88
N LEU A 109 -5.79 3.07 0.25
CA LEU A 109 -6.00 3.76 -1.02
C LEU A 109 -5.18 3.05 -2.09
N GLY A 110 -5.84 2.62 -3.15
CA GLY A 110 -5.17 2.08 -4.33
C GLY A 110 -5.00 3.13 -5.41
N THR A 111 -4.08 2.86 -6.33
CA THR A 111 -3.79 3.71 -7.50
C THR A 111 -4.59 3.28 -8.73
N GLY A 112 -5.54 2.37 -8.54
CA GLY A 112 -6.31 1.73 -9.59
C GLY A 112 -5.55 0.61 -10.32
N SER A 113 -6.26 -0.11 -11.18
CA SER A 113 -5.73 -1.20 -12.00
C SER A 113 -6.55 -1.35 -13.29
N ALA A 114 -5.99 -2.02 -14.29
CA ALA A 114 -6.67 -2.32 -15.55
C ALA A 114 -7.08 -3.79 -15.64
N LYS A 115 -7.69 -4.32 -14.57
CA LYS A 115 -8.11 -5.73 -14.52
C LYS A 115 -9.23 -6.04 -15.51
N GLN A 116 -10.08 -5.06 -15.80
CA GLN A 116 -11.20 -5.22 -16.73
C GLN A 116 -10.77 -5.28 -18.21
N GLU A 117 -9.50 -4.98 -18.53
CA GLU A 117 -9.00 -5.06 -19.91
C GLU A 117 -8.65 -6.49 -20.37
N GLU A 118 -8.73 -7.51 -19.49
CA GLU A 118 -8.41 -8.91 -19.80
C GLU A 118 -7.15 -9.08 -20.68
N LYS A 119 -6.07 -8.39 -20.28
CA LYS A 119 -4.92 -8.08 -21.15
C LYS A 119 -4.23 -9.28 -21.82
N TYR A 120 -4.32 -10.47 -21.24
CA TYR A 120 -3.56 -11.63 -21.68
C TYR A 120 -4.41 -12.90 -21.66
N THR A 121 -4.40 -13.67 -22.75
CA THR A 121 -5.00 -15.00 -22.78
C THR A 121 -3.96 -16.08 -22.53
N ALA A 122 -4.39 -17.21 -21.95
CA ALA A 122 -3.50 -18.36 -21.72
C ALA A 122 -2.87 -18.89 -23.02
N PHE A 123 -3.60 -18.83 -24.14
CA PHE A 123 -3.12 -19.28 -25.44
C PHE A 123 -1.99 -18.40 -25.99
N GLU A 124 -2.05 -17.09 -25.77
CA GLU A 124 -0.98 -16.16 -26.14
C GLU A 124 0.24 -16.34 -25.26
N CYS A 125 0.04 -16.38 -23.94
CA CYS A 125 1.12 -16.57 -22.96
C CYS A 125 1.85 -17.92 -23.12
N ALA A 126 1.18 -18.96 -23.61
CA ALA A 126 1.79 -20.26 -23.88
C ALA A 126 2.94 -20.19 -24.93
N LYS A 127 2.96 -19.14 -25.75
CA LYS A 127 3.99 -18.92 -26.78
C LYS A 127 5.09 -17.96 -26.30
N TRP A 128 4.99 -17.44 -25.08
CA TRP A 128 5.93 -16.45 -24.58
C TRP A 128 7.24 -17.08 -24.12
N GLY A 129 8.36 -16.51 -24.59
CA GLY A 129 9.68 -16.70 -24.00
C GLY A 129 9.97 -15.66 -22.90
N LEU A 130 11.18 -15.71 -22.34
CA LEU A 130 11.61 -14.82 -21.24
C LEU A 130 11.37 -13.32 -21.53
N ILE A 131 11.64 -12.87 -22.75
CA ILE A 131 11.48 -11.45 -23.13
C ILE A 131 10.02 -11.03 -23.03
N ASN A 132 9.08 -11.80 -23.59
CA ASN A 132 7.65 -11.45 -23.55
C ASN A 132 7.09 -11.51 -22.12
N TRP A 133 7.58 -12.42 -21.28
CA TRP A 133 7.20 -12.42 -19.86
C TRP A 133 7.69 -11.18 -19.10
N LEU A 134 8.86 -10.65 -19.46
CA LEU A 134 9.43 -9.45 -18.83
C LEU A 134 8.92 -8.15 -19.45
N HIS A 135 8.63 -8.15 -20.75
CA HIS A 135 8.26 -6.97 -21.52
C HIS A 135 7.42 -7.36 -22.73
N HIS A 136 6.13 -7.00 -22.72
CA HIS A 136 5.21 -7.23 -23.83
C HIS A 136 4.46 -5.95 -24.18
N GLY A 137 4.77 -5.36 -25.33
CA GLY A 137 4.25 -4.04 -25.70
C GLY A 137 4.78 -2.96 -24.75
N SER A 138 3.88 -2.22 -24.10
CA SER A 138 4.21 -1.21 -23.07
C SER A 138 4.05 -1.73 -21.64
N TYR A 139 3.95 -3.05 -21.46
CA TYR A 139 3.66 -3.68 -20.18
C TYR A 139 4.77 -4.60 -19.71
N THR A 140 4.75 -4.90 -18.41
CA THR A 140 5.71 -5.78 -17.74
C THR A 140 4.96 -6.95 -17.11
N PRO A 141 4.50 -7.94 -17.91
CA PRO A 141 3.46 -8.88 -17.48
C PRO A 141 3.77 -9.59 -16.17
N LEU A 142 4.99 -10.09 -16.00
CA LEU A 142 5.39 -10.77 -14.77
C LEU A 142 5.31 -9.85 -13.54
N ILE A 143 5.78 -8.62 -13.65
CA ILE A 143 5.76 -7.63 -12.57
C ILE A 143 4.31 -7.25 -12.26
N ASP A 144 3.52 -6.95 -13.28
CA ASP A 144 2.13 -6.51 -13.16
C ASP A 144 1.27 -7.60 -12.48
N ILE A 145 1.42 -8.86 -12.92
CA ILE A 145 0.70 -10.01 -12.36
C ILE A 145 1.05 -10.17 -10.87
N PHE A 146 2.33 -10.20 -10.52
CA PHE A 146 2.74 -10.36 -9.12
C PHE A 146 2.32 -9.17 -8.24
N ALA A 147 2.45 -7.95 -8.75
CA ALA A 147 2.08 -6.74 -8.03
C ALA A 147 0.57 -6.67 -7.78
N HIS A 148 -0.26 -6.97 -8.78
CA HIS A 148 -1.72 -6.99 -8.63
C HIS A 148 -2.17 -8.16 -7.74
N ALA A 149 -1.66 -9.37 -7.95
CA ALA A 149 -1.99 -10.52 -7.11
C ALA A 149 -1.61 -10.28 -5.64
N SER A 150 -0.44 -9.68 -5.38
CA SER A 150 0.00 -9.30 -4.03
C SER A 150 -0.97 -8.31 -3.39
N ALA A 151 -1.42 -7.29 -4.14
CA ALA A 151 -2.35 -6.29 -3.63
C ALA A 151 -3.72 -6.88 -3.30
N ASP A 152 -4.22 -7.79 -4.14
CA ASP A 152 -5.51 -8.47 -3.98
C ASP A 152 -5.51 -9.41 -2.78
N MET A 153 -4.46 -10.21 -2.61
CA MET A 153 -4.31 -11.10 -1.46
C MET A 153 -4.33 -10.34 -0.13
N VAL A 154 -3.67 -9.17 -0.06
CA VAL A 154 -3.71 -8.32 1.13
C VAL A 154 -5.12 -7.81 1.41
N ASP A 155 -5.87 -7.41 0.38
CA ASP A 155 -7.22 -6.90 0.54
C ASP A 155 -8.21 -7.99 0.98
N ILE A 156 -8.12 -9.19 0.38
CA ILE A 156 -8.89 -10.37 0.80
C ILE A 156 -8.58 -10.69 2.27
N HIS A 157 -7.31 -10.77 2.65
CA HIS A 157 -6.93 -11.08 4.03
C HIS A 157 -7.41 -10.03 5.03
N ALA A 158 -7.26 -8.74 4.71
CA ALA A 158 -7.77 -7.67 5.56
C ALA A 158 -9.30 -7.76 5.68
N SER A 159 -10.01 -7.93 4.57
CA SER A 159 -11.47 -8.01 4.55
C SER A 159 -12.01 -9.20 5.34
N VAL A 160 -11.43 -10.40 5.18
CA VAL A 160 -11.77 -11.59 5.98
C VAL A 160 -11.56 -11.33 7.47
N LEU A 161 -10.42 -10.73 7.84
CA LEU A 161 -10.07 -10.46 9.23
C LEU A 161 -11.06 -9.47 9.88
N PHE A 162 -11.34 -8.34 9.22
CA PHE A 162 -12.29 -7.36 9.74
C PHE A 162 -13.72 -7.89 9.77
N LYS A 163 -14.10 -8.76 8.82
CA LYS A 163 -15.39 -9.47 8.82
C LYS A 163 -15.52 -10.46 9.98
N ALA A 164 -14.51 -11.28 10.21
CA ALA A 164 -14.48 -12.23 11.32
C ALA A 164 -14.59 -11.52 12.69
N LEU A 165 -14.06 -10.30 12.79
CA LEU A 165 -14.12 -9.45 13.98
C LEU A 165 -15.36 -8.53 14.04
N GLN A 166 -16.35 -8.72 13.16
CA GLN A 166 -17.56 -7.90 13.08
C GLN A 166 -17.28 -6.39 12.98
N SER A 167 -16.17 -6.04 12.34
CA SER A 167 -15.60 -4.70 12.27
C SER A 167 -15.37 -4.26 10.83
N GLU A 168 -16.13 -4.80 9.86
CA GLU A 168 -15.99 -4.54 8.43
C GLU A 168 -15.89 -3.04 8.08
N LYS A 169 -16.72 -2.22 8.75
CA LYS A 169 -16.78 -0.77 8.56
C LYS A 169 -15.52 -0.02 9.04
N HIS A 170 -14.62 -0.70 9.74
CA HIS A 170 -13.35 -0.13 10.16
C HIS A 170 -12.24 -0.28 9.11
N TYR A 171 -12.47 -1.07 8.06
CA TYR A 171 -11.60 -1.18 6.91
C TYR A 171 -12.26 -0.55 5.68
N LEU A 172 -11.72 0.57 5.20
CA LEU A 172 -12.16 1.23 3.98
C LEU A 172 -11.07 1.11 2.91
N ARG A 173 -11.36 0.37 1.85
CA ARG A 173 -10.52 0.29 0.65
C ARG A 173 -11.17 1.10 -0.46
N ILE A 174 -10.42 2.04 -1.05
CA ILE A 174 -10.83 2.80 -2.23
C ILE A 174 -9.91 2.41 -3.37
N GLN A 175 -10.47 1.84 -4.44
CA GLN A 175 -9.76 1.28 -5.57
C GLN A 175 -10.63 1.39 -6.82
N ASP A 176 -10.01 1.57 -7.98
CA ASP A 176 -10.66 1.59 -9.29
C ASP A 176 -10.02 0.53 -10.21
N ASP A 177 -10.74 -0.54 -10.55
CA ASP A 177 -10.24 -1.62 -11.40
C ASP A 177 -10.61 -1.45 -12.89
N SER A 178 -11.15 -0.27 -13.26
CA SER A 178 -11.62 0.07 -14.61
C SER A 178 -10.67 0.98 -15.40
N LEU A 179 -9.43 1.19 -14.91
CA LEU A 179 -8.46 2.00 -15.63
C LEU A 179 -8.18 1.40 -17.00
N ASN A 180 -7.99 2.28 -17.99
CA ASN A 180 -7.73 1.89 -19.36
C ASN A 180 -6.79 2.84 -20.07
N GLY A 181 -6.18 2.36 -21.16
CA GLY A 181 -5.24 3.13 -21.98
C GLY A 181 -4.11 3.73 -21.14
N ASP A 182 -3.75 5.00 -21.42
CA ASP A 182 -2.69 5.73 -20.73
C ASP A 182 -2.90 5.83 -19.21
N ALA A 183 -4.16 5.85 -18.74
CA ALA A 183 -4.46 5.92 -17.31
C ALA A 183 -4.09 4.63 -16.56
N SER A 184 -3.93 3.51 -17.28
CA SER A 184 -3.49 2.24 -16.70
C SER A 184 -1.97 2.07 -16.66
N THR A 185 -1.22 3.01 -17.25
CA THR A 185 0.24 2.96 -17.34
C THR A 185 0.88 3.81 -16.25
N VAL A 186 2.03 3.38 -15.74
CA VAL A 186 2.68 4.01 -14.59
C VAL A 186 3.64 5.15 -14.97
N ASP A 187 4.01 5.25 -16.26
CA ASP A 187 5.07 6.13 -16.76
C ASP A 187 4.59 7.22 -17.74
N VAL A 188 3.30 7.22 -18.11
CA VAL A 188 2.73 8.26 -19.00
C VAL A 188 2.36 9.52 -18.21
N THR A 189 3.23 10.52 -18.30
CA THR A 189 3.13 11.79 -17.53
C THR A 189 2.63 12.97 -18.36
N THR A 190 1.91 12.72 -19.45
CA THR A 190 1.33 13.79 -20.29
C THR A 190 0.31 14.60 -19.49
N ARG A 191 0.19 15.91 -19.78
CA ARG A 191 -0.80 16.78 -19.11
C ARG A 191 -2.22 16.22 -19.23
N GLU A 192 -2.56 15.69 -20.39
CA GLU A 192 -3.84 15.05 -20.67
C GLU A 192 -4.09 13.85 -19.76
N ASN A 193 -3.12 12.93 -19.63
CA ASN A 193 -3.27 11.76 -18.76
C ASN A 193 -3.38 12.18 -17.28
N MET A 194 -2.57 13.15 -16.85
CA MET A 194 -2.62 13.69 -15.48
C MET A 194 -3.99 14.32 -15.15
N GLU A 195 -4.56 15.09 -16.08
CA GLU A 195 -5.91 15.65 -15.94
C GLU A 195 -6.98 14.55 -15.94
N ASN A 196 -6.82 13.51 -16.76
CA ASN A 196 -7.69 12.35 -16.77
C ASN A 196 -7.67 11.59 -15.42
N LEU A 197 -6.49 11.33 -14.85
CA LEU A 197 -6.33 10.70 -13.54
C LEU A 197 -6.99 11.50 -12.41
N ILE A 198 -6.89 12.83 -12.45
CA ILE A 198 -7.62 13.70 -11.51
C ILE A 198 -9.14 13.51 -11.65
N ASN A 199 -9.64 13.45 -12.89
CA ASN A 199 -11.06 13.24 -13.15
C ASN A 199 -11.54 11.85 -12.74
N ILE A 200 -10.71 10.81 -12.92
CA ILE A 200 -10.95 9.46 -12.40
C ILE A 200 -11.11 9.51 -10.87
N GLY A 201 -10.15 10.13 -10.17
CA GLY A 201 -10.24 10.27 -8.70
C GLY A 201 -11.49 11.02 -8.24
N LYS A 202 -11.89 12.09 -8.94
CA LYS A 202 -13.14 12.82 -8.65
C LYS A 202 -14.39 11.96 -8.87
N ARG A 203 -14.42 11.14 -9.91
CA ARG A 203 -15.52 10.20 -10.16
C ARG A 203 -15.56 9.10 -9.10
N LEU A 204 -14.41 8.56 -8.73
CA LEU A 204 -14.28 7.52 -7.72
C LEU A 204 -14.85 7.95 -6.36
N LEU A 205 -14.71 9.24 -5.99
CA LEU A 205 -15.35 9.80 -4.79
C LEU A 205 -16.89 9.67 -4.81
N LYS A 206 -17.52 9.78 -5.99
CA LYS A 206 -18.97 9.70 -6.15
C LYS A 206 -19.50 8.28 -6.35
N GLN A 207 -18.62 7.33 -6.59
CA GLN A 207 -19.00 5.92 -6.69
C GLN A 207 -19.36 5.35 -5.31
N PRO A 208 -20.24 4.32 -5.27
CA PRO A 208 -20.53 3.59 -4.05
C PRO A 208 -19.25 2.97 -3.47
N VAL A 209 -19.21 2.88 -2.13
CA VAL A 209 -18.19 2.07 -1.45
C VAL A 209 -18.23 0.66 -2.02
N SER A 210 -17.07 0.08 -2.28
CA SER A 210 -16.97 -1.29 -2.79
C SER A 210 -16.32 -2.22 -1.76
N ARG A 211 -16.69 -3.49 -1.79
CA ARG A 211 -16.14 -4.55 -0.95
C ARG A 211 -15.60 -5.66 -1.83
N VAL A 212 -14.51 -6.28 -1.43
CA VAL A 212 -13.99 -7.44 -2.15
C VAL A 212 -14.91 -8.63 -1.94
N ASN A 213 -15.29 -9.26 -3.04
CA ASN A 213 -15.91 -10.58 -3.02
C ASN A 213 -14.84 -11.61 -2.68
N LEU A 214 -15.05 -12.37 -1.61
CA LEU A 214 -14.06 -13.30 -1.07
C LEU A 214 -13.82 -14.53 -1.94
N GLU A 215 -14.74 -14.84 -2.86
CA GLU A 215 -14.61 -15.98 -3.78
C GLU A 215 -13.91 -15.56 -5.07
N THR A 216 -14.26 -14.39 -5.61
CA THR A 216 -13.77 -13.94 -6.92
C THR A 216 -12.58 -12.99 -6.83
N GLY A 217 -12.35 -12.35 -5.67
CA GLY A 217 -11.37 -11.29 -5.48
C GLY A 217 -11.73 -9.96 -6.15
N ALA A 218 -12.90 -9.87 -6.79
CA ALA A 218 -13.36 -8.67 -7.46
C ALA A 218 -14.01 -7.68 -6.47
N TYR A 219 -13.87 -6.38 -6.72
CA TYR A 219 -14.57 -5.35 -5.95
C TYR A 219 -16.01 -5.20 -6.43
N GLU A 220 -16.95 -5.36 -5.51
CA GLU A 220 -18.38 -5.23 -5.76
C GLU A 220 -18.96 -4.00 -5.03
N PRO A 221 -19.77 -3.17 -5.70
CA PRO A 221 -20.46 -2.06 -5.07
C PRO A 221 -21.35 -2.47 -3.89
N CYS A 222 -21.20 -1.79 -2.76
CA CYS A 222 -22.05 -1.91 -1.58
C CYS A 222 -22.86 -0.62 -1.40
N SER A 223 -24.04 -0.57 -2.03
CA SER A 223 -24.90 0.62 -2.05
C SER A 223 -25.40 1.05 -0.67
N GLU A 224 -25.50 0.12 0.28
CA GLU A 224 -25.95 0.38 1.66
C GLU A 224 -24.98 1.26 2.47
N GLU A 225 -23.71 1.32 2.08
CA GLU A 225 -22.68 2.08 2.80
C GLU A 225 -22.52 3.53 2.31
N GLY A 226 -23.21 3.88 1.23
CA GLY A 226 -23.13 5.18 0.57
C GLY A 226 -21.94 5.30 -0.38
N THR A 227 -21.57 6.52 -0.71
CA THR A 227 -20.46 6.85 -1.60
C THR A 227 -19.11 6.85 -0.87
N ASN A 228 -18.01 6.73 -1.64
CA ASN A 228 -16.65 6.86 -1.10
C ASN A 228 -16.44 8.21 -0.40
N GLU A 229 -16.98 9.31 -0.93
CA GLU A 229 -16.94 10.63 -0.31
C GLU A 229 -17.61 10.64 1.08
N GLU A 230 -18.82 10.07 1.20
CA GLU A 230 -19.52 9.99 2.48
C GLU A 230 -18.78 9.11 3.49
N ALA A 231 -18.20 7.99 3.03
CA ALA A 231 -17.38 7.11 3.86
C ALA A 231 -16.12 7.84 4.38
N LEU A 232 -15.46 8.61 3.53
CA LEU A 232 -14.30 9.44 3.90
C LEU A 232 -14.67 10.52 4.93
N ILE A 233 -15.83 11.18 4.77
CA ILE A 233 -16.33 12.16 5.74
C ILE A 233 -16.57 11.49 7.10
N LYS A 234 -17.20 10.31 7.12
CA LYS A 234 -17.40 9.52 8.36
C LYS A 234 -16.07 9.13 9.00
N PHE A 235 -15.08 8.72 8.21
CA PHE A 235 -13.72 8.41 8.67
C PHE A 235 -13.02 9.64 9.27
N ALA A 236 -13.06 10.78 8.57
CA ALA A 236 -12.47 12.03 9.04
C ALA A 236 -13.06 12.48 10.39
N LYS A 237 -14.38 12.32 10.57
CA LYS A 237 -15.05 12.59 11.85
C LYS A 237 -14.52 11.68 12.96
N LYS A 238 -14.45 10.37 12.75
CA LYS A 238 -13.91 9.40 13.73
C LYS A 238 -12.47 9.75 14.14
N LEU A 239 -11.62 10.10 13.17
CA LEU A 239 -10.22 10.50 13.43
C LEU A 239 -10.14 11.80 14.24
N SER A 240 -10.96 12.80 13.90
CA SER A 240 -11.03 14.09 14.61
C SER A 240 -11.49 13.91 16.06
N ASP A 241 -12.55 13.13 16.27
CA ASP A 241 -13.10 12.85 17.60
C ASP A 241 -12.10 12.08 18.47
N GLU A 242 -11.41 11.08 17.90
CA GLU A 242 -10.36 10.34 18.61
C GLU A 242 -9.17 11.24 18.99
N LYS A 243 -8.73 12.14 18.08
CA LYS A 243 -7.68 13.12 18.39
C LYS A 243 -8.08 14.03 19.55
N LYS A 244 -9.30 14.58 19.52
CA LYS A 244 -9.83 15.43 20.60
C LYS A 244 -9.86 14.68 21.93
N ARG A 245 -10.32 13.43 21.93
CA ARG A 245 -10.37 12.57 23.11
C ARG A 245 -8.98 12.33 23.72
N ARG A 246 -7.95 12.13 22.89
CA ARG A 246 -6.56 11.95 23.35
C ARG A 246 -6.00 13.24 23.95
N ASN A 247 -6.22 14.38 23.29
CA ASN A 247 -5.78 15.67 23.81
C ASN A 247 -6.43 16.01 25.15
N ALA A 248 -7.73 15.73 25.31
CA ALA A 248 -8.42 15.92 26.58
C ALA A 248 -7.84 15.05 27.70
N LYS A 249 -7.46 13.80 27.42
CA LYS A 249 -6.81 12.91 28.39
C LYS A 249 -5.37 13.31 28.73
N ALA A 250 -4.63 13.91 27.80
CA ALA A 250 -3.26 14.37 28.06
C ALA A 250 -3.22 15.66 28.88
N ASN A 251 -4.31 16.44 28.85
CA ASN A 251 -4.47 17.70 29.60
C ASN A 251 -5.22 17.53 30.93
N ALA A 252 -5.62 16.31 31.28
CA ALA A 252 -6.33 15.97 32.52
C ALA A 252 -5.37 15.27 33.50
#